data_AF-V4BDS8-F1
#
_entry.id   AF-V4BDS8-F1
#
_cell.length_a   1.000
_cell.length_b   1.000
_cell.length_c   1.000
_cell.angle_alpha   90.00
_cell.angle_beta   90.00
_cell.angle_gamma   90.00
#
_symmetry.space_group_name_H-M   'P 1'
#
loop_
_entity.id
_entity.type
_entity.pdbx_description
1 polymer ?
#
loop_
_entity_poly.entity_id
_entity_poly.type
_entity_poly.pdbx_seq_one_letter_code
_entity_poly.pdbx_strand_id
1 'polypeptide(L)'
;TTTQAIEIGQKMNAKQIILTHFSQRYSKVPIFTDKFTSNVGIAFDHMTVRPCDYPYLSLLLKPLAVMFEDAINEINDVKKKTNQKKDGIQNCADNT
;
A
#
# COMPACT_ATOMS: atom_id res chain seq x y z
N THR A 1 0.83 -10.99 0.70
CA THR A 1 0.96 -9.56 1.09
C THR A 1 1.15 -8.70 -0.15
N THR A 2 0.93 -7.38 -0.08
CA THR A 2 1.05 -6.46 -1.24
C THR A 2 2.38 -6.60 -1.98
N THR A 3 3.49 -6.67 -1.23
CA THR A 3 4.84 -6.87 -1.79
C THR A 3 4.95 -8.18 -2.57
N GLN A 4 4.42 -9.29 -2.04
CA GLN A 4 4.44 -10.59 -2.73
C GLN A 4 3.65 -10.54 -4.05
N ALA A 5 2.51 -9.85 -4.07
CA ALA A 5 1.72 -9.69 -5.29
C ALA A 5 2.48 -8.91 -6.38
N ILE A 6 3.19 -7.84 -5.99
CA ILE A 6 4.05 -7.08 -6.90
C ILE A 6 5.20 -7.95 -7.42
N GLU A 7 5.90 -8.68 -6.53
CA GLU A 7 7.02 -9.55 -6.91
C GLU A 7 6.59 -10.66 -7.89
N ILE A 8 5.42 -11.26 -7.68
CA ILE A 8 4.86 -12.26 -8.61
C ILE A 8 4.54 -11.62 -9.96
N GLY A 9 3.91 -10.43 -9.96
CA GLY A 9 3.61 -9.70 -11.20
C GLY A 9 4.86 -9.33 -11.99
N GLN A 10 5.94 -8.95 -11.30
CA GLN A 10 7.24 -8.68 -11.92
C GLN A 10 7.86 -9.95 -12.51
N LYS A 11 7.84 -11.08 -11.79
CA LYS A 11 8.32 -12.38 -12.29
C LYS A 11 7.51 -12.89 -13.49
N MET A 12 6.22 -12.55 -13.56
CA MET A 12 5.36 -12.82 -14.70
C MET A 12 5.67 -11.93 -15.92
N ASN A 13 6.55 -10.93 -15.78
CA ASN A 13 6.79 -9.88 -16.77
C ASN A 13 5.49 -9.16 -17.17
N ALA A 14 4.63 -8.90 -16.19
CA ALA A 14 3.35 -8.23 -16.41
C ALA A 14 3.58 -6.79 -16.87
N LYS A 15 2.95 -6.41 -17.99
CA LYS A 15 3.03 -5.03 -18.50
C LYS A 15 2.53 -4.03 -17.48
N GLN A 16 1.39 -4.31 -16.85
CA GLN A 16 0.79 -3.52 -15.77
C GLN A 16 0.29 -4.45 -14.65
N ILE A 17 0.44 -4.03 -13.41
CA ILE A 17 0.02 -4.76 -12.21
C ILE A 17 -1.04 -3.92 -11.51
N ILE A 18 -2.27 -4.43 -11.41
CA ILE A 18 -3.36 -3.76 -10.69
C ILE A 18 -3.64 -4.55 -9.42
N LEU A 19 -3.42 -3.91 -8.28
CA LEU A 19 -3.67 -4.51 -6.97
C LEU A 19 -5.10 -4.23 -6.53
N THR A 20 -5.80 -5.28 -6.09
CA THR A 20 -7.19 -5.22 -5.63
C THR A 20 -7.38 -6.06 -4.36
N HIS A 21 -8.58 -6.06 -3.81
CA HIS A 21 -8.98 -6.84 -2.63
C HIS A 21 -8.12 -6.49 -1.39
N PHE A 22 -8.12 -5.21 -1.03
CA PHE A 22 -7.49 -4.72 0.20
C PHE A 22 -8.38 -5.01 1.41
N SER A 23 -7.77 -5.41 2.53
CA SER A 23 -8.49 -5.64 3.78
C SER A 23 -9.13 -4.35 4.30
N GLN A 24 -10.41 -4.43 4.66
CA GLN A 24 -11.22 -3.27 5.03
C GLN A 24 -10.77 -2.57 6.33
N ARG A 25 -9.99 -3.22 7.19
CA ARG A 25 -9.46 -2.60 8.42
C ARG A 25 -8.41 -1.50 8.16
N TYR A 26 -7.94 -1.37 6.92
CA TYR A 26 -7.06 -0.29 6.47
C TYR A 26 -7.70 0.51 5.31
N SER A 27 -9.03 0.43 5.14
CA SER A 27 -9.78 0.87 3.95
C SER A 27 -9.78 2.37 3.64
N LYS A 28 -9.12 3.21 4.43
CA LYS A 28 -9.16 4.65 4.19
C LYS A 28 -8.14 5.09 3.14
N VAL A 29 -6.93 4.50 3.15
CA VAL A 29 -5.88 4.90 2.21
C VAL A 29 -4.96 3.72 1.91
N PRO A 30 -4.69 3.41 0.64
CA PRO A 30 -3.64 2.47 0.31
C PRO A 30 -2.30 2.98 0.84
N ILE A 31 -1.52 2.13 1.49
CA ILE A 31 -0.19 2.51 1.97
C ILE A 31 0.71 2.63 0.75
N PHE A 32 0.90 3.85 0.25
CA PHE A 32 1.85 4.15 -0.81
C PHE A 32 3.27 3.97 -0.26
N THR A 33 4.03 3.05 -0.84
CA THR A 33 5.45 2.83 -0.52
C THR A 33 6.28 3.07 -1.78
N ASP A 34 7.56 3.38 -1.65
CA ASP A 34 8.45 3.56 -2.81
C ASP A 34 8.57 2.30 -3.70
N LYS A 35 8.01 1.18 -3.25
CA LYS A 35 7.93 -0.08 -4.01
C LYS A 35 6.86 -0.08 -5.11
N PHE A 36 5.98 0.92 -5.15
CA PHE A 36 5.08 1.11 -6.30
C PHE A 36 5.88 1.67 -7.47
N THR A 37 6.33 0.77 -8.34
CA THR A 37 7.01 1.10 -9.60
C THR A 37 6.04 1.78 -10.58
N SER A 38 6.56 2.30 -11.69
CA SER A 38 5.78 2.98 -12.74
C SER A 38 4.68 2.15 -13.40
N ASN A 39 4.62 0.84 -13.15
CA ASN A 39 3.64 -0.08 -13.73
C ASN A 39 2.68 -0.71 -12.71
N VAL A 40 2.71 -0.26 -11.44
CA VAL A 40 1.79 -0.75 -10.40
C VAL A 40 0.70 0.28 -10.14
N GLY A 41 -0.55 -0.16 -10.18
CA GLY A 41 -1.74 0.64 -9.86
C GLY A 41 -2.56 0.00 -8.74
N ILE A 42 -3.45 0.80 -8.16
CA ILE A 42 -4.34 0.39 -7.06
C ILE A 42 -5.78 0.53 -7.55
N ALA A 43 -6.56 -0.54 -7.42
CA ALA A 43 -7.98 -0.53 -7.74
C ALA A 43 -8.81 -0.01 -6.57
N PHE A 44 -9.86 0.73 -6.91
CA PHE A 44 -10.90 1.19 -5.98
C PHE A 44 -12.25 0.58 -6.34
N ASP A 45 -13.13 0.51 -5.36
CA ASP A 45 -14.51 0.09 -5.59
C ASP A 45 -15.15 1.01 -6.64
N HIS A 46 -15.89 0.41 -7.58
CA HIS A 46 -16.50 1.10 -8.72
C HIS A 46 -15.53 1.76 -9.73
N MET A 47 -14.23 1.52 -9.64
CA MET A 47 -13.26 1.98 -10.64
C MET A 47 -13.54 1.34 -12.01
N THR A 48 -13.75 2.18 -13.03
CA THR A 48 -13.92 1.75 -14.42
C THR A 48 -12.80 2.33 -15.26
N VAL A 49 -12.00 1.47 -15.88
CA VAL A 49 -10.82 1.87 -16.66
C VAL A 49 -10.66 1.02 -17.90
N ARG A 50 -10.22 1.63 -18.99
CA ARG A 50 -9.94 0.89 -20.22
C ARG A 50 -8.52 0.35 -20.18
N PRO A 51 -8.23 -0.81 -20.80
CA PRO A 51 -6.86 -1.36 -20.86
C PRO A 51 -5.81 -0.40 -21.44
N CYS A 52 -6.20 0.47 -22.39
CA CYS A 52 -5.31 1.49 -22.93
C CYS A 52 -4.88 2.53 -21.89
N ASP A 53 -5.66 2.72 -20.82
CA ASP A 53 -5.42 3.73 -19.80
C ASP A 53 -4.60 3.19 -18.61
N TYR A 54 -4.32 1.88 -18.57
CA TYR A 54 -3.59 1.26 -17.47
C TYR A 54 -2.22 1.91 -17.16
N PRO A 55 -1.42 2.37 -18.15
CA PRO A 55 -0.16 3.08 -17.88
C PRO A 55 -0.32 4.33 -17.03
N TYR A 56 -1.48 4.98 -17.06
CA TYR A 56 -1.73 6.20 -16.29
C TYR A 56 -2.12 5.93 -14.83
N LEU A 57 -2.49 4.69 -14.49
CA LEU A 57 -2.93 4.36 -13.12
C LEU A 57 -1.84 4.53 -12.07
N SER A 58 -0.59 4.24 -12.41
CA SER A 58 0.54 4.45 -11.52
C SER A 58 0.79 5.94 -11.25
N LEU A 59 0.44 6.82 -12.21
CA LEU A 59 0.57 8.27 -12.04
C LEU A 59 -0.45 8.83 -11.04
N LEU A 60 -1.63 8.20 -10.93
CA LEU A 60 -2.67 8.60 -10.01
C LEU A 60 -2.31 8.38 -8.54
N LEU A 61 -1.34 7.50 -8.25
CA LEU A 61 -0.93 7.20 -6.87
C LEU A 61 -0.38 8.44 -6.14
N LYS A 62 0.37 9.30 -6.83
CA LYS A 62 0.95 10.51 -6.21
C LYS A 62 -0.11 11.56 -5.84
N PRO A 63 -1.00 11.99 -6.74
CA PRO A 63 -2.11 12.88 -6.38
C PRO A 63 -2.99 12.29 -5.28
N LEU A 64 -3.23 10.98 -5.32
CA LEU A 64 -4.06 10.32 -4.32
C LEU A 64 -3.42 10.32 -2.93
N ALA A 65 -2.10 10.14 -2.86
CA ALA A 65 -1.36 10.27 -1.60
C ALA A 65 -1.49 11.66 -0.99
N VAL A 66 -1.46 12.72 -1.82
CA VAL A 66 -1.65 14.10 -1.36
C VAL A 66 -3.09 14.33 -0.88
N MET A 67 -4.09 13.85 -1.60
CA MET A 67 -5.50 13.99 -1.19
C MET A 67 -5.82 13.32 0.15
N PHE A 68 -5.06 12.30 0.52
CA PHE A 68 -5.29 11.50 1.73
C PHE A 68 -4.20 11.64 2.79
N GLU A 69 -3.39 12.70 2.72
CA GLU A 69 -2.25 12.92 3.62
C GLU A 69 -2.66 12.84 5.11
N ASP A 70 -3.75 13.49 5.50
CA ASP A 70 -4.27 13.47 6.88
C ASP A 70 -4.58 12.04 7.35
N ALA A 71 -5.26 11.26 6.52
CA ALA A 71 -5.61 9.88 6.83
C ALA A 71 -4.40 8.95 6.86
N ILE A 72 -3.38 9.21 6.03
CA ILE A 72 -2.09 8.49 6.07
C ILE A 72 -1.36 8.78 7.38
N ASN A 73 -1.33 10.04 7.81
CA ASN A 73 -0.68 10.47 9.04
C ASN A 73 -1.32 9.82 10.27
N GLU A 74 -2.65 9.80 10.35
CA GLU A 74 -3.39 9.08 11.41
C GLU A 74 -3.00 7.60 11.49
N ILE A 75 -2.95 6.91 10.34
CA ILE A 75 -2.57 5.48 10.27
C ILE A 75 -1.11 5.27 10.71
N ASN A 76 -0.21 6.17 10.31
CA ASN A 76 1.21 6.08 10.68
C ASN A 76 1.43 6.26 12.18
N ASP A 77 0.68 7.14 12.84
CA ASP A 77 0.75 7.33 14.28
C ASP A 77 0.25 6.11 15.06
N VAL A 78 -0.80 5.44 14.57
CA VAL A 78 -1.27 4.16 15.14
C VAL A 78 -0.22 3.06 14.98
N LYS A 79 0.45 2.98 13.81
CA LYS A 79 1.53 2.01 13.58
C LYS A 79 2.73 2.25 14.49
N LYS A 80 3.15 3.50 14.68
CA LYS A 80 4.24 3.87 15.60
C LYS A 80 3.94 3.44 17.04
N LYS A 81 2.73 3.71 17.54
CA LYS A 81 2.29 3.27 18.88
C LYS A 81 2.30 1.74 19.05
N THR A 82 1.99 1.02 17.98
CA THR A 82 1.97 -0.46 18.00
C THR A 82 3.38 -1.04 17.96
N ASN A 83 4.30 -0.45 17.21
CA ASN A 83 5.70 -0.88 17.17
C ASN A 83 6.43 -0.58 18.49
N GLN A 84 6.22 0.60 19.11
CA GLN A 84 6.79 0.92 20.43
C GLN A 84 6.35 -0.06 21.53
N LYS A 85 5.10 -0.54 21.48
CA LYS A 85 4.64 -1.61 22.40
C LYS A 85 5.34 -2.94 22.15
N LYS A 86 5.63 -3.30 20.90
CA LYS A 86 6.34 -4.54 20.57
C LYS A 86 7.81 -4.49 21.01
N ASP A 87 8.48 -3.36 20.81
CA ASP A 87 9.87 -3.16 21.24
C ASP A 87 9.99 -3.14 22.78
N GLY A 88 9.01 -2.55 23.47
CA GLY A 88 8.94 -2.58 24.94
C GLY A 88 8.67 -3.98 25.51
N ILE A 89 7.88 -4.82 24.84
CA ILE A 89 7.61 -6.20 25.27
C ILE A 89 8.81 -7.13 24.99
N GLN A 90 9.51 -6.95 23.87
CA GLN A 90 10.72 -7.71 23.53
C GLN A 90 11.85 -7.43 24.54
N ASN A 91 12.06 -6.17 24.92
CA ASN A 91 13.06 -5.79 25.93
C ASN A 91 12.76 -6.33 27.34
N CYS A 92 11.51 -6.69 27.66
CA CYS A 92 11.17 -7.39 28.90
C CYS A 92 11.42 -8.90 28.81
N ALA A 93 11.30 -9.51 27.62
CA ALA A 93 11.54 -10.94 27.41
C ALA A 93 13.04 -11.29 27.35
N ASP A 94 13.88 -10.37 26.90
CA ASP A 94 15.34 -10.58 26.77
C ASP A 94 16.13 -10.28 28.06
N ASN A 95 15.48 -9.76 29.11
CA ASN A 95 16.08 -9.42 30.41
C ASN A 95 15.68 -10.37 31.57
N THR A 96 15.14 -11.55 31.26
CA THR A 96 14.88 -12.65 32.23
C THR A 96 15.61 -13.91 31.79
#